data_AF-A0A511MAL5-F1
#
_entry.id   AF-A0A511MAL5-F1
#
_cell.length_a   1.000
_cell.length_b   1.000
_cell.length_c   1.000
_cell.angle_alpha   90.00
_cell.angle_beta   90.00
_cell.angle_gamma   90.00
#
_symmetry.space_group_name_H-M   'P 1'
#
loop_
_entity.id
_entity.type
_entity.pdbx_description
1 polymer ?
#
loop_
_entity_poly.entity_id
_entity_poly.type
_entity_poly.pdbx_seq_one_letter_code
_entity_poly.pdbx_strand_id
1 'polypeptide(L)'
;MECKVCRTALSARIDGERETVPAARVDEHLEQCAECCSWYVAAVETSKRLRAGSSYAPDLTDAIFAAAQLERPQPSRLSRLRAAVPTSRAVSARMLLGLLGVLQCALALGQLAGVDFGMSHHHAAEMTRHLLNESTAWSLAIGVGFLYCALRPHAASGVLPVLGVLVAALSAFVVSDLYSGVVPVSRVLSHGLLVIALVLVVVVHRTRRPDTSPPTSDRVPTDLVLPAGAQLGRRTRHLRSTQDPAA
;
A
#
# COMPACT_ATOMS: atom_id res chain seq x y z
N MET A 1 0.87 42.29 -20.33
CA MET A 1 0.60 41.12 -21.21
C MET A 1 -0.86 41.12 -21.64
N GLU A 2 -1.22 40.38 -22.69
CA GLU A 2 -2.61 40.23 -23.13
C GLU A 2 -3.42 39.32 -22.19
N CYS A 3 -4.68 39.68 -21.92
CA CYS A 3 -5.58 38.91 -21.05
C CYS A 3 -5.77 37.46 -21.52
N LYS A 4 -5.73 37.20 -22.84
CA LYS A 4 -5.83 35.83 -23.39
C LYS A 4 -4.67 34.93 -22.94
N VAL A 5 -3.45 35.48 -22.98
CA VAL A 5 -2.24 34.76 -22.54
C VAL A 5 -2.27 34.54 -21.03
N CYS A 6 -2.71 35.55 -20.26
CA CYS A 6 -2.94 35.44 -18.82
C CYS A 6 -3.88 34.28 -18.47
N ARG A 7 -5.08 34.27 -19.09
CA ARG A 7 -6.09 33.24 -18.82
C ARG A 7 -5.63 31.84 -19.22
N THR A 8 -4.84 31.71 -20.29
CA THR A 8 -4.26 30.42 -20.70
C THR A 8 -3.27 29.92 -19.64
N ALA A 9 -2.38 30.78 -19.15
CA ALA A 9 -1.44 30.42 -18.09
C ALA A 9 -2.16 30.07 -16.77
N LEU A 10 -3.18 30.84 -16.40
CA LEU A 10 -3.99 30.58 -15.21
C LEU A 10 -4.82 29.29 -15.32
N SER A 11 -5.28 28.91 -16.52
CA SER A 11 -5.90 27.61 -16.75
C SER A 11 -4.92 26.48 -16.47
N ALA A 12 -3.72 26.55 -17.04
CA ALA A 12 -2.66 25.57 -16.76
C ALA A 12 -2.35 25.48 -15.26
N ARG A 13 -2.33 26.62 -14.56
CA ARG A 13 -2.15 26.68 -13.09
C ARG A 13 -3.26 25.94 -12.32
N ILE A 14 -4.53 26.06 -12.73
CA ILE A 14 -5.67 25.37 -12.11
C ILE A 14 -5.57 23.84 -12.24
N ASP A 15 -5.02 23.38 -13.37
CA ASP A 15 -4.84 21.96 -13.70
C ASP A 15 -3.53 21.38 -13.16
N GLY A 16 -2.65 22.22 -12.58
CA GLY A 16 -1.33 21.81 -12.09
C GLY A 16 -0.32 21.54 -13.22
N GLU A 17 -0.58 22.05 -14.41
CA GLU A 17 0.31 21.97 -15.56
C GLU A 17 1.32 23.14 -15.57
N ARG A 18 2.33 23.04 -16.44
CA ARG A 18 3.33 24.10 -16.58
C ARG A 18 2.71 25.32 -17.27
N GLU A 19 2.81 26.48 -16.63
CA GLU A 19 2.34 27.74 -17.20
C GLU A 19 3.08 28.09 -18.51
N THR A 20 2.36 28.68 -19.46
CA THR A 20 2.90 29.08 -20.78
C THR A 20 3.84 30.29 -20.70
N VAL A 21 3.78 31.05 -19.61
CA VAL A 21 4.63 32.20 -19.31
C VAL A 21 5.09 32.13 -17.84
N PRO A 22 6.18 32.82 -17.46
CA PRO A 22 6.65 32.82 -16.07
C PRO A 22 5.57 33.33 -15.10
N ALA A 23 5.37 32.61 -13.98
CA ALA A 23 4.35 32.92 -12.99
C ALA A 23 4.39 34.38 -12.49
N ALA A 24 5.59 34.93 -12.28
CA ALA A 24 5.76 36.32 -11.85
C ALA A 24 5.11 37.34 -12.81
N ARG A 25 5.15 37.10 -14.13
CA ARG A 25 4.47 37.97 -15.11
C ARG A 25 2.96 37.80 -15.12
N VAL A 26 2.47 36.62 -14.73
CA VAL A 26 1.04 36.37 -14.53
C VAL A 26 0.54 37.12 -13.31
N ASP A 27 1.29 37.06 -12.23
CA ASP A 27 0.95 37.69 -10.96
C ASP A 27 0.97 39.22 -11.07
N GLU A 28 1.98 39.80 -11.74
CA GLU A 28 2.02 41.26 -12.05
C GLU A 28 0.77 41.74 -12.80
N HIS A 29 0.28 40.96 -13.76
CA HIS A 29 -0.93 41.32 -14.48
C HIS A 29 -2.20 41.16 -13.65
N LEU A 30 -2.24 40.20 -12.72
CA LEU A 30 -3.36 40.04 -11.80
C LEU A 30 -3.50 41.25 -10.86
N GLU A 31 -2.39 41.89 -10.49
CA GLU A 31 -2.39 43.14 -9.73
C GLU A 31 -2.99 44.32 -10.51
N GLN A 32 -2.85 44.30 -11.85
CA GLN A 32 -3.25 45.41 -12.73
C GLN A 32 -4.58 45.19 -13.44
N CYS A 33 -5.11 43.96 -13.49
CA CYS A 33 -6.29 43.61 -14.28
C CYS A 33 -7.40 42.94 -13.45
N ALA A 34 -8.40 43.73 -13.06
CA ALA A 34 -9.56 43.26 -12.30
C ALA A 34 -10.39 42.17 -13.02
N GLU A 35 -10.44 42.20 -14.36
CA GLU A 35 -11.15 41.17 -15.15
C GLU A 35 -10.47 39.80 -15.09
N CYS A 36 -9.15 39.76 -15.12
CA CYS A 36 -8.40 38.50 -15.01
C CYS A 36 -8.47 37.96 -13.58
N CYS A 37 -8.48 38.82 -12.56
CA CYS A 37 -8.67 38.44 -11.17
C CYS A 37 -10.05 37.81 -10.93
N SER A 38 -11.13 38.48 -11.37
CA SER A 38 -12.49 37.96 -11.21
C SER A 38 -12.72 36.67 -12.00
N TRP A 39 -12.18 36.57 -13.22
CA TRP A 39 -12.21 35.34 -14.01
C TRP A 39 -11.50 34.18 -13.29
N TYR A 40 -10.33 34.42 -12.70
CA TYR A 40 -9.56 33.38 -12.04
C TYR A 40 -10.29 32.81 -10.82
N VAL A 41 -10.88 33.67 -9.99
CA VAL A 41 -11.70 33.26 -8.84
C VAL A 41 -12.87 32.39 -9.29
N ALA A 42 -13.59 32.80 -10.33
CA ALA A 42 -14.72 32.04 -10.88
C ALA A 42 -14.28 30.67 -11.48
N ALA A 43 -13.14 30.64 -12.17
CA ALA A 43 -12.58 29.43 -12.77
C ALA A 43 -12.16 28.41 -11.71
N VAL A 44 -11.50 28.85 -10.63
CA VAL A 44 -11.11 28.00 -9.50
C VAL A 44 -12.33 27.40 -8.81
N GLU A 45 -13.36 28.21 -8.56
CA GLU A 45 -14.60 27.76 -7.91
C GLU A 45 -15.35 26.74 -8.76
N THR A 46 -15.48 26.98 -10.06
CA THR A 46 -16.10 26.04 -11.00
C THR A 46 -15.32 24.72 -11.05
N SER A 47 -13.99 24.78 -11.11
CA SER A 47 -13.13 23.60 -11.13
C SER A 47 -13.22 22.79 -9.82
N LYS A 48 -13.42 23.43 -8.68
CA LYS A 48 -13.69 22.75 -7.40
C LYS A 48 -15.02 22.02 -7.42
N ARG A 49 -16.10 22.65 -7.93
CA ARG A 49 -17.43 22.03 -8.03
C ARG A 49 -17.43 20.81 -8.96
N LEU A 50 -16.75 20.90 -10.10
CA LEU A 50 -16.60 19.78 -11.03
C LEU A 50 -15.83 18.61 -10.41
N ARG A 51 -14.75 18.90 -9.66
CA ARG A 51 -13.98 17.87 -8.94
C ARG A 51 -14.77 17.23 -7.79
N ALA A 52 -15.54 18.02 -7.04
CA ALA A 52 -16.39 17.52 -5.96
C ALA A 52 -17.57 16.67 -6.46
N GLY A 53 -18.02 16.90 -7.70
CA GLY A 53 -19.08 16.14 -8.36
C GLY A 53 -18.67 14.76 -8.88
N SER A 54 -17.40 14.36 -8.74
CA SER A 54 -16.93 13.00 -9.05
C SER A 54 -17.44 12.00 -8.01
N SER A 55 -18.76 11.82 -7.95
CA SER A 55 -19.39 10.67 -7.33
C SER A 55 -18.86 9.40 -7.98
N TYR A 56 -18.73 8.34 -7.16
CA TYR A 56 -18.33 6.98 -7.55
C TYR A 56 -18.83 6.63 -8.96
N ALA A 57 -17.93 6.70 -9.95
CA ALA A 57 -18.27 6.28 -11.29
C ALA A 57 -18.52 4.76 -11.24
N PRO A 58 -19.65 4.26 -11.77
CA PRO A 58 -19.86 2.83 -11.85
C PRO A 58 -18.70 2.18 -12.61
N ASP A 59 -18.30 0.98 -12.23
CA ASP A 59 -17.27 0.25 -12.95
C ASP A 59 -17.78 -0.09 -14.35
N LEU A 60 -17.37 0.71 -15.34
CA LEU A 60 -17.70 0.53 -16.75
C LEU A 60 -16.68 -0.34 -17.48
N THR A 61 -15.75 -0.99 -16.78
CA THR A 61 -14.68 -1.77 -17.42
C THR A 61 -15.27 -2.81 -18.38
N ASP A 62 -16.28 -3.57 -17.95
CA ASP A 62 -16.91 -4.57 -18.82
C ASP A 62 -17.61 -3.96 -20.04
N ALA A 63 -18.28 -2.82 -19.85
CA ALA A 63 -18.93 -2.12 -20.96
C ALA A 63 -17.92 -1.57 -21.97
N ILE A 64 -16.77 -1.08 -21.51
CA ILE A 64 -15.68 -0.57 -22.36
C ILE A 64 -15.04 -1.70 -23.16
N PHE A 65 -14.70 -2.82 -22.51
CA PHE A 65 -14.12 -3.98 -23.20
C PHE A 65 -15.10 -4.58 -24.22
N ALA A 66 -16.39 -4.68 -23.86
CA ALA A 66 -17.44 -5.12 -24.79
C ALA A 66 -17.59 -4.16 -25.99
N ALA A 67 -17.64 -2.85 -25.75
CA ALA A 67 -17.75 -1.86 -26.81
C ALA A 67 -16.51 -1.82 -27.73
N ALA A 68 -15.32 -2.02 -27.16
CA ALA A 68 -14.06 -2.09 -27.89
C ALA A 68 -13.81 -3.43 -28.58
N GLN A 69 -14.72 -4.42 -28.44
CA GLN A 69 -14.55 -5.79 -28.93
C GLN A 69 -13.23 -6.44 -28.44
N LEU A 70 -12.79 -6.06 -27.24
CA LEU A 70 -11.59 -6.58 -26.62
C LEU A 70 -11.95 -7.67 -25.62
N GLU A 71 -11.19 -8.76 -25.63
CA GLU A 71 -11.29 -9.76 -24.58
C GLU A 71 -10.68 -9.25 -23.29
N ARG A 72 -11.48 -9.23 -22.22
CA ARG A 72 -10.97 -8.93 -20.88
C ARG A 72 -9.99 -10.05 -20.48
N PRO A 73 -8.76 -9.74 -20.05
CA PRO A 73 -7.85 -10.76 -19.56
C PRO A 73 -8.53 -11.52 -18.42
N GLN A 74 -8.74 -12.82 -18.61
CA GLN A 74 -9.48 -13.63 -17.66
C GLN A 74 -8.83 -13.53 -16.28
N PRO A 75 -9.60 -13.22 -15.22
CA PRO A 75 -9.09 -13.24 -13.87
C PRO A 75 -8.48 -14.63 -13.57
N SER A 76 -7.21 -14.64 -13.18
CA SER A 76 -6.52 -15.86 -12.79
C SER A 76 -7.32 -16.61 -11.72
N ARG A 77 -7.21 -17.94 -11.63
CA ARG A 77 -7.95 -18.73 -10.60
C ARG A 77 -7.73 -18.16 -9.19
N LEU A 78 -6.56 -17.59 -8.94
CA LEU A 78 -6.20 -16.92 -7.70
C LEU A 78 -7.03 -15.64 -7.42
N SER A 79 -7.41 -14.85 -8.42
CA SER A 79 -8.25 -13.66 -8.21
C SER A 79 -9.73 -13.98 -8.01
N ARG A 80 -10.24 -15.08 -8.61
CA ARG A 80 -11.58 -15.61 -8.28
C ARG A 80 -11.69 -16.07 -6.83
N LEU A 81 -10.65 -16.76 -6.33
CA LEU A 81 -10.57 -17.13 -4.91
C LEU A 81 -10.47 -15.89 -3.99
N ARG A 82 -9.92 -14.76 -4.46
CA ARG A 82 -9.88 -13.48 -3.72
C ARG A 82 -11.26 -12.83 -3.61
N ALA A 83 -12.06 -12.83 -4.68
CA ALA A 83 -13.41 -12.26 -4.67
C ALA A 83 -14.41 -13.08 -3.83
N ALA A 84 -14.11 -14.35 -3.59
CA ALA A 84 -14.96 -15.26 -2.82
C ALA A 84 -14.85 -15.10 -1.30
N VAL A 85 -13.94 -14.26 -0.78
CA VAL A 85 -13.85 -14.01 0.67
C VAL A 85 -14.91 -12.97 1.06
N PRO A 86 -15.92 -13.35 1.88
CA PRO A 86 -16.94 -12.40 2.34
C PRO A 86 -16.28 -11.25 3.10
N THR A 87 -16.78 -10.02 2.91
CA THR A 87 -16.33 -8.83 3.65
C THR A 87 -16.40 -9.04 5.17
N SER A 88 -17.35 -9.85 5.66
CA SER A 88 -17.43 -10.25 7.07
C SER A 88 -16.22 -11.06 7.55
N ARG A 89 -15.66 -11.95 6.71
CA ARG A 89 -14.45 -12.71 7.04
C ARG A 89 -13.20 -11.84 7.08
N ALA A 90 -13.15 -10.78 6.26
CA ALA A 90 -12.05 -9.82 6.29
C ALA A 90 -12.05 -9.03 7.61
N VAL A 91 -13.23 -8.60 8.07
CA VAL A 91 -13.37 -7.92 9.37
C VAL A 91 -13.01 -8.85 10.51
N SER A 92 -13.53 -10.09 10.53
CA SER A 92 -13.20 -11.04 11.60
C SER A 92 -11.71 -11.39 11.62
N ALA A 93 -11.06 -11.54 10.46
CA ALA A 93 -9.63 -11.79 10.38
C ALA A 93 -8.81 -10.62 10.94
N ARG A 94 -9.23 -9.37 10.70
CA ARG A 94 -8.60 -8.18 11.27
C ARG A 94 -8.78 -8.10 12.78
N MET A 95 -9.98 -8.39 13.28
CA MET A 95 -10.25 -8.40 14.73
C MET A 95 -9.42 -9.49 15.42
N LEU A 96 -9.35 -10.68 14.86
CA LEU A 96 -8.56 -11.78 15.40
C LEU A 96 -7.06 -11.48 15.35
N LEU A 97 -6.57 -10.91 14.24
CA LEU A 97 -5.17 -10.47 14.13
C LEU A 97 -4.84 -9.37 15.14
N GLY A 98 -5.76 -8.43 15.35
CA GLY A 98 -5.64 -7.40 16.38
C GLY A 98 -5.58 -8.00 17.79
N LEU A 99 -6.46 -8.95 18.10
CA LEU A 99 -6.46 -9.67 19.37
C LEU A 99 -5.14 -10.43 19.60
N LEU A 100 -4.64 -11.14 18.59
CA LEU A 100 -3.34 -11.81 18.66
C LEU A 100 -2.21 -10.79 18.92
N GLY A 101 -2.25 -9.64 18.25
CA GLY A 101 -1.30 -8.55 18.47
C GLY A 101 -1.34 -8.00 19.91
N VAL A 102 -2.54 -7.76 20.46
CA VAL A 102 -2.71 -7.33 21.87
C VAL A 102 -2.13 -8.38 22.82
N LEU A 103 -2.49 -9.64 22.65
CA LEU A 103 -2.03 -10.72 23.51
C LEU A 103 -0.51 -10.87 23.45
N GLN A 104 0.09 -10.81 22.26
CA GLN A 104 1.54 -10.89 22.08
C GLN A 104 2.27 -9.72 22.74
N CYS A 105 1.76 -8.49 22.59
CA CYS A 105 2.30 -7.32 23.27
C CYS A 105 2.18 -7.43 24.79
N ALA A 106 1.04 -7.89 25.30
CA ALA A 106 0.82 -8.07 26.74
C ALA A 106 1.79 -9.10 27.33
N LEU A 107 2.04 -10.22 26.63
CA LEU A 107 3.03 -11.22 27.04
C LEU A 107 4.45 -10.66 27.04
N ALA A 108 4.84 -9.94 25.99
CA ALA A 108 6.18 -9.32 25.91
C ALA A 108 6.39 -8.26 27.00
N LEU A 109 5.38 -7.43 27.26
CA LEU A 109 5.42 -6.44 28.34
C LEU A 109 5.43 -7.08 29.73
N GLY A 110 4.69 -8.18 29.92
CA GLY A 110 4.72 -8.96 31.15
C GLY A 110 6.12 -9.54 31.42
N GLN A 111 6.78 -10.09 30.39
CA GLN A 111 8.15 -10.59 30.51
C GLN A 111 9.14 -9.47 30.85
N LEU A 112 9.00 -8.30 30.22
CA LEU A 112 9.83 -7.13 30.53
C LEU A 112 9.61 -6.63 31.97
N ALA A 113 8.39 -6.74 32.49
CA ALA A 113 8.05 -6.40 33.86
C ALA A 113 8.48 -7.46 34.89
N GLY A 114 9.11 -8.55 34.47
CA GLY A 114 9.59 -9.62 35.35
C GLY A 114 8.51 -10.64 35.74
N VAL A 115 7.37 -10.68 35.02
CA VAL A 115 6.35 -11.72 35.20
C VAL A 115 6.84 -13.01 34.55
N ASP A 116 6.94 -14.07 35.35
CA ASP A 116 7.42 -15.37 34.88
C ASP A 116 6.28 -16.17 34.26
N PHE A 117 6.42 -16.48 32.97
CA PHE A 117 5.48 -17.33 32.22
C PHE A 117 6.01 -18.75 32.00
N GLY A 118 6.98 -19.21 32.81
CA GLY A 118 7.49 -20.58 32.78
C GLY A 118 8.67 -20.81 31.83
N MET A 119 9.46 -19.78 31.55
CA MET A 119 10.68 -19.86 30.72
C MET A 119 11.98 -19.66 31.52
N SER A 120 11.90 -19.53 32.84
CA SER A 120 13.05 -19.33 33.72
C SER A 120 13.76 -20.65 34.05
N HIS A 121 14.79 -20.98 33.28
CA HIS A 121 15.82 -21.89 33.77
C HIS A 121 16.82 -21.08 34.60
N HIS A 122 16.79 -21.31 35.92
CA HIS A 122 17.82 -20.82 36.82
C HIS A 122 19.19 -21.42 36.44
N HIS A 123 20.20 -20.53 36.33
CA HIS A 123 21.64 -20.78 36.10
C HIS A 123 22.22 -20.51 34.68
N ALA A 124 22.36 -19.22 34.34
CA ALA A 124 23.49 -18.60 33.59
C ALA A 124 23.16 -17.11 33.36
N ALA A 125 23.62 -16.21 34.24
CA ALA A 125 22.89 -14.97 34.56
C ALA A 125 23.00 -13.78 33.57
N GLU A 126 23.92 -13.78 32.61
CA GLU A 126 24.10 -12.63 31.69
C GLU A 126 23.72 -12.96 30.23
N MET A 127 24.28 -14.03 29.65
CA MET A 127 24.00 -14.47 28.27
C MET A 127 22.51 -14.80 28.07
N THR A 128 21.91 -15.51 29.03
CA THR A 128 20.48 -15.84 29.01
C THR A 128 19.63 -14.56 29.07
N ARG A 129 20.05 -13.55 29.83
CA ARG A 129 19.35 -12.27 29.94
C ARG A 129 19.39 -11.47 28.63
N HIS A 130 20.52 -11.48 27.92
CA HIS A 130 20.62 -10.86 26.59
C HIS A 130 19.71 -11.53 25.57
N LEU A 131 19.71 -12.87 25.50
CA LEU A 131 18.82 -13.64 24.63
C LEU A 131 17.35 -13.45 24.99
N LEU A 132 17.02 -13.34 26.29
CA LEU A 132 15.68 -13.03 26.76
C LEU A 132 15.24 -11.61 26.33
N ASN A 133 16.09 -10.61 26.47
CA ASN A 133 15.79 -9.24 26.03
C ASN A 133 15.58 -9.17 24.51
N GLU A 134 16.44 -9.82 23.74
CA GLU A 134 16.32 -9.89 22.28
C GLU A 134 15.03 -10.59 21.85
N SER A 135 14.74 -11.76 22.44
CA SER A 135 13.52 -12.52 22.14
C SER A 135 12.24 -11.77 22.55
N THR A 136 12.30 -11.00 23.63
CA THR A 136 11.20 -10.13 24.11
C THR A 136 10.98 -8.95 23.16
N ALA A 137 12.05 -8.26 22.75
CA ALA A 137 11.98 -7.15 21.79
C ALA A 137 11.40 -7.62 20.45
N TRP A 138 11.85 -8.78 19.98
CA TRP A 138 11.34 -9.39 18.77
C TRP A 138 9.87 -9.79 18.89
N SER A 139 9.47 -10.36 20.04
CA SER A 139 8.08 -10.74 20.32
C SER A 139 7.15 -9.52 20.33
N LEU A 140 7.61 -8.42 20.94
CA LEU A 140 6.91 -7.14 20.95
C LEU A 140 6.76 -6.57 19.53
N ALA A 141 7.84 -6.60 18.73
CA ALA A 141 7.83 -6.11 17.36
C ALA A 141 6.80 -6.84 16.49
N ILE A 142 6.67 -8.16 16.64
CA ILE A 142 5.65 -8.95 15.95
C ILE A 142 4.25 -8.59 16.42
N GLY A 143 4.03 -8.47 17.73
CA GLY A 143 2.73 -8.06 18.28
C GLY A 143 2.28 -6.70 17.72
N VAL A 144 3.19 -5.73 17.70
CA VAL A 144 2.96 -4.40 17.10
C VAL A 144 2.72 -4.51 15.59
N GLY A 145 3.45 -5.37 14.87
CA GLY A 145 3.24 -5.63 13.45
C GLY A 145 1.84 -6.18 13.14
N PHE A 146 1.31 -7.06 13.98
CA PHE A 146 -0.05 -7.58 13.85
C PHE A 146 -1.11 -6.52 14.13
N LEU A 147 -0.95 -5.72 15.19
CA LEU A 147 -1.81 -4.56 15.47
C LEU A 147 -1.83 -3.57 14.30
N TYR A 148 -0.64 -3.25 13.76
CA TYR A 148 -0.51 -2.34 12.64
C TYR A 148 -1.18 -2.90 11.38
N CYS A 149 -1.05 -4.19 11.08
CA CYS A 149 -1.77 -4.84 9.98
C CYS A 149 -3.30 -4.86 10.18
N ALA A 150 -3.77 -5.03 11.42
CA ALA A 150 -5.20 -4.99 11.74
C ALA A 150 -5.79 -3.60 11.52
N LEU A 151 -5.06 -2.53 11.90
CA LEU A 151 -5.47 -1.13 11.73
C LEU A 151 -5.30 -0.64 10.29
N ARG A 152 -4.14 -0.93 9.69
CA ARG A 152 -3.78 -0.56 8.31
C ARG A 152 -3.56 -1.82 7.49
N PRO A 153 -4.61 -2.34 6.83
CA PRO A 153 -4.49 -3.52 5.99
C PRO A 153 -3.33 -3.39 5.02
N HIS A 154 -3.08 -2.18 4.48
CA HIS A 154 -1.99 -1.81 3.56
C HIS A 154 -0.57 -2.22 4.02
N ALA A 155 -0.35 -2.44 5.32
CA ALA A 155 0.93 -2.90 5.87
C ALA A 155 1.22 -4.39 5.66
N ALA A 156 0.20 -5.24 5.54
CA ALA A 156 0.34 -6.69 5.37
C ALA A 156 1.31 -7.12 4.25
N SER A 157 1.42 -6.37 3.15
CA SER A 157 2.37 -6.64 2.05
C SER A 157 3.83 -6.55 2.48
N GLY A 158 4.16 -5.68 3.45
CA GLY A 158 5.50 -5.60 4.02
C GLY A 158 5.75 -6.65 5.10
N VAL A 159 4.70 -7.00 5.89
CA VAL A 159 4.81 -7.98 6.98
C VAL A 159 4.87 -9.42 6.46
N LEU A 160 4.17 -9.74 5.38
CA LEU A 160 4.11 -11.09 4.79
C LEU A 160 5.48 -11.73 4.51
N PRO A 161 6.42 -11.10 3.79
CA PRO A 161 7.71 -11.73 3.50
C PRO A 161 8.52 -12.01 4.78
N VAL A 162 8.54 -11.06 5.71
CA VAL A 162 9.27 -11.19 6.98
C VAL A 162 8.67 -12.31 7.83
N LEU A 163 7.36 -12.28 8.04
CA LEU A 163 6.62 -13.29 8.82
C LEU A 163 6.69 -14.67 8.14
N GLY A 164 6.64 -14.72 6.81
CA GLY A 164 6.73 -15.96 6.05
C GLY A 164 8.09 -16.64 6.19
N VAL A 165 9.19 -15.89 6.00
CA VAL A 165 10.55 -16.42 6.18
C VAL A 165 10.77 -16.90 7.61
N LEU A 166 10.34 -16.10 8.58
CA LEU A 166 10.37 -16.47 9.98
C LEU A 166 9.65 -17.79 10.24
N VAL A 167 8.39 -17.91 9.83
CA VAL A 167 7.60 -19.13 10.07
C VAL A 167 8.25 -20.34 9.39
N ALA A 168 8.80 -20.17 8.19
CA ALA A 168 9.50 -21.24 7.49
C ALA A 168 10.77 -21.70 8.23
N ALA A 169 11.63 -20.76 8.63
CA ALA A 169 12.85 -21.05 9.38
C ALA A 169 12.53 -21.70 10.74
N LEU A 170 11.56 -21.14 11.46
CA LEU A 170 11.12 -21.64 12.75
C LEU A 170 10.51 -23.04 12.65
N SER A 171 9.76 -23.32 11.58
CA SER A 171 9.23 -24.67 11.32
C SER A 171 10.36 -25.67 11.09
N ALA A 172 11.42 -25.29 10.38
CA ALA A 172 12.58 -26.15 10.17
C ALA A 172 13.28 -26.49 11.50
N PHE A 173 13.46 -25.49 12.39
CA PHE A 173 14.03 -25.73 13.73
C PHE A 173 13.13 -26.62 14.58
N VAL A 174 11.83 -26.35 14.64
CA VAL A 174 10.88 -27.17 15.40
C VAL A 174 10.86 -28.62 14.92
N VAL A 175 10.91 -28.85 13.60
CA VAL A 175 10.97 -30.20 13.03
C VAL A 175 12.29 -30.88 13.41
N SER A 176 13.42 -30.19 13.32
CA SER A 176 14.74 -30.71 13.71
C SER A 176 14.79 -31.09 15.20
N ASP A 177 14.27 -30.23 16.07
CA ASP A 177 14.23 -30.45 17.52
C ASP A 177 13.32 -31.62 17.89
N LEU A 178 12.20 -31.78 17.17
CA LEU A 178 11.26 -32.88 17.36
C LEU A 178 11.89 -34.21 16.93
N TYR A 179 12.59 -34.26 15.80
CA TYR A 179 13.36 -35.44 15.37
C TYR A 179 14.47 -35.80 16.35
N SER A 180 15.09 -34.79 16.97
CA SER A 180 16.16 -34.98 17.96
C SER A 180 15.65 -35.35 19.35
N GLY A 181 14.33 -35.33 19.58
CA GLY A 181 13.71 -35.61 20.88
C GLY A 181 13.98 -34.56 21.96
N VAL A 182 14.49 -33.38 21.57
CA VAL A 182 14.94 -32.32 22.49
C VAL A 182 13.76 -31.53 23.07
N VAL A 183 12.61 -31.54 22.37
CA VAL A 183 11.49 -30.64 22.67
C VAL A 183 10.15 -31.39 22.79
N PRO A 184 9.34 -31.12 23.83
CA PRO A 184 8.01 -31.71 23.98
C PRO A 184 6.99 -31.15 22.99
N VAL A 185 5.99 -31.97 22.62
CA VAL A 185 4.89 -31.61 21.70
C VAL A 185 4.12 -30.36 22.15
N SER A 186 4.06 -30.10 23.46
CA SER A 186 3.45 -28.87 24.01
C SER A 186 4.13 -27.59 23.53
N ARG A 187 5.44 -27.62 23.28
CA ARG A 187 6.17 -26.48 22.70
C ARG A 187 5.82 -26.31 21.22
N VAL A 188 5.49 -27.36 20.47
CA VAL A 188 5.05 -27.24 19.07
C VAL A 188 3.74 -26.45 18.96
N LEU A 189 2.81 -26.62 19.92
CA LEU A 189 1.54 -25.90 19.94
C LEU A 189 1.70 -24.38 20.05
N SER A 190 2.67 -23.88 20.81
CA SER A 190 2.89 -22.43 20.94
C SER A 190 3.36 -21.79 19.63
N HIS A 191 4.06 -22.54 18.79
CA HIS A 191 4.50 -22.10 17.46
C HIS A 191 3.36 -22.09 16.43
N GLY A 192 2.29 -22.87 16.66
CA GLY A 192 1.08 -22.88 15.84
C GLY A 192 0.38 -21.52 15.79
N LEU A 193 0.50 -20.70 16.84
CA LEU A 193 -0.03 -19.33 16.86
C LEU A 193 0.58 -18.44 15.78
N LEU A 194 1.87 -18.58 15.48
CA LEU A 194 2.52 -17.81 14.42
C LEU A 194 2.04 -18.24 13.03
N VAL A 195 1.75 -19.53 12.84
CA VAL A 195 1.16 -20.04 11.59
C VAL A 195 -0.26 -19.47 11.40
N ILE A 196 -1.08 -19.47 12.45
CA ILE A 196 -2.41 -18.86 12.44
C ILE A 196 -2.30 -17.37 12.09
N ALA A 197 -1.36 -16.64 12.70
CA ALA A 197 -1.12 -15.24 12.40
C ALA A 197 -0.72 -15.02 10.93
N LEU A 198 0.17 -15.86 10.37
CA LEU A 198 0.54 -15.82 8.96
C LEU A 198 -0.67 -16.01 8.04
N VAL A 199 -1.53 -16.99 8.34
CA VAL A 199 -2.77 -17.21 7.58
C VAL A 199 -3.67 -15.97 7.65
N LEU A 200 -3.83 -15.37 8.82
CA LEU A 200 -4.62 -14.15 8.99
C LEU A 200 -4.05 -12.98 8.18
N VAL A 201 -2.73 -12.76 8.22
CA VAL A 201 -2.09 -11.71 7.40
C VAL A 201 -2.29 -11.98 5.90
N VAL A 202 -2.22 -13.24 5.45
CA VAL A 202 -2.52 -13.61 4.06
C VAL A 202 -3.97 -13.29 3.70
N VAL A 203 -4.93 -13.60 4.57
CA VAL A 203 -6.35 -13.28 4.37
C VAL A 203 -6.55 -11.76 4.31
N VAL A 204 -5.96 -11.00 5.24
CA VAL A 204 -6.02 -9.52 5.24
C VAL A 204 -5.40 -8.93 3.97
N HIS A 205 -4.25 -9.44 3.53
CA HIS A 205 -3.61 -9.00 2.29
C HIS A 205 -4.47 -9.30 1.05
N ARG A 206 -5.09 -10.48 0.98
CA ARG A 206 -5.92 -10.90 -0.16
C ARG A 206 -7.27 -10.22 -0.23
N THR A 207 -7.81 -9.78 0.90
CA THR A 207 -9.11 -9.10 0.99
C THR A 207 -9.03 -7.60 0.78
N ARG A 208 -7.82 -7.04 0.61
CA ARG A 208 -7.67 -5.65 0.21
C ARG A 208 -8.29 -5.45 -1.17
N ARG A 209 -9.22 -4.50 -1.26
CA ARG A 209 -9.56 -3.90 -2.54
C ARG A 209 -8.35 -3.05 -2.96
N PRO A 210 -7.76 -3.28 -4.13
CA PRO A 210 -6.83 -2.30 -4.67
C PRO A 210 -7.61 -1.01 -4.83
N ASP A 211 -7.24 0.04 -4.10
CA ASP A 211 -7.59 1.40 -4.50
C ASP A 211 -7.13 1.53 -5.93
N THR A 212 -8.09 1.73 -6.82
CA THR A 212 -7.98 1.69 -8.28
C THR A 212 -6.65 2.23 -8.75
N SER A 213 -5.68 1.33 -8.93
CA SER A 213 -4.51 1.64 -9.74
C SER A 213 -4.99 1.43 -11.17
N PRO A 214 -4.98 2.47 -12.02
CA PRO A 214 -5.24 2.25 -13.44
C PRO A 214 -4.25 1.16 -13.89
N PRO A 215 -4.69 0.19 -14.72
CA PRO A 215 -3.78 -0.82 -15.23
C PRO A 215 -2.62 -0.10 -15.93
N THR A 216 -1.43 -0.14 -15.34
CA THR A 216 -0.18 0.13 -16.04
C THR A 216 0.07 -1.05 -16.98
N SER A 217 -0.68 -1.07 -18.08
CA SER A 217 -0.27 -1.83 -19.24
C SER A 217 0.90 -1.08 -19.87
N ASP A 218 2.11 -1.59 -19.71
CA ASP A 218 3.28 -1.18 -20.52
C ASP A 218 3.11 -1.57 -22.00
N ARG A 219 2.05 -2.31 -22.34
CA ARG A 219 1.65 -2.55 -23.72
C ARG A 219 0.68 -1.47 -24.15
N VAL A 220 1.23 -0.46 -24.84
CA VAL A 220 0.46 0.35 -25.78
C VAL A 220 -0.17 -0.64 -26.78
N PRO A 221 -1.49 -0.68 -26.94
CA PRO A 221 -2.09 -1.46 -28.02
C PRO A 221 -1.48 -0.98 -29.33
N THR A 222 -0.81 -1.88 -30.05
CA THR A 222 -0.10 -1.57 -31.31
C THR A 222 -1.01 -1.02 -32.40
N ASP A 223 -2.34 -1.11 -32.23
CA ASP A 223 -3.35 -0.73 -33.21
C ASP A 223 -4.19 0.50 -32.82
N LEU A 224 -3.71 1.35 -31.90
CA LEU A 224 -4.34 2.64 -31.65
C LEU A 224 -4.02 3.61 -32.79
N VAL A 225 -4.90 3.69 -33.79
CA VAL A 225 -4.85 4.71 -34.85
C VAL A 225 -5.19 6.06 -34.22
N LEU A 226 -4.17 6.88 -33.98
CA LEU A 226 -4.32 8.24 -33.50
C LEU A 226 -4.81 9.14 -34.64
N PRO A 227 -5.79 10.03 -34.41
CA PRO A 227 -6.19 11.03 -35.39
C PRO A 227 -5.02 11.97 -35.73
N ALA A 228 -5.03 12.54 -36.94
CA ALA A 228 -3.94 13.38 -37.42
C ALA A 228 -3.66 14.55 -36.45
N GLY A 229 -2.46 14.55 -35.86
CA GLY A 229 -2.02 15.56 -34.87
C GLY A 229 -2.02 15.10 -33.42
N ALA A 230 -2.60 13.94 -33.08
CA ALA A 230 -2.54 13.41 -31.72
C ALA A 230 -1.22 12.65 -31.47
N GLN A 231 -0.50 13.03 -30.42
CA GLN A 231 0.71 12.33 -29.96
C GLN A 231 0.45 11.69 -28.59
N LEU A 232 0.90 10.44 -28.40
CA LEU A 232 0.97 9.83 -27.08
C LEU A 232 1.90 10.66 -26.19
N GLY A 233 1.37 11.17 -25.08
CA GLY A 233 2.14 11.96 -24.13
C GLY A 233 3.36 11.18 -23.62
N ARG A 234 4.57 11.64 -24.00
CA ARG A 234 5.85 11.06 -23.53
C ARG A 234 6.07 11.37 -22.05
N ARG A 235 5.46 10.60 -21.14
CA ARG A 235 5.76 10.71 -19.70
C ARG A 235 7.00 9.94 -19.23
N THR A 236 7.74 9.25 -20.10
CA THR A 236 8.87 8.39 -19.68
C THR A 236 10.26 8.78 -20.21
N ARG A 237 10.44 9.95 -20.84
CA ARG A 237 11.75 10.34 -21.41
C ARG A 237 12.68 11.14 -20.49
N HIS A 238 12.28 11.44 -19.24
CA HIS A 238 13.05 12.35 -18.37
C HIS A 238 14.19 11.67 -17.58
N LEU A 239 14.49 10.38 -17.82
CA LEU A 239 15.53 9.66 -17.07
C LEU A 239 16.69 9.12 -17.93
N ARG A 240 16.95 9.68 -19.11
CA ARG A 240 18.23 9.44 -19.80
C ARG A 240 18.81 10.69 -20.48
N SER A 241 20.08 10.91 -20.14
CA SER A 241 21.10 11.73 -20.81
C SER A 241 21.25 13.19 -20.37
N THR A 242 21.79 13.40 -19.17
CA THR A 242 22.68 14.54 -18.90
C THR A 242 24.06 14.27 -19.51
N GLN A 243 24.18 14.42 -20.82
CA GLN A 243 25.45 14.72 -21.48
C GLN A 243 25.11 15.58 -22.70
N ASP A 244 25.20 16.88 -22.51
CA ASP A 244 25.31 17.85 -23.60
C ASP A 244 26.70 18.50 -23.49
N PRO A 245 27.64 18.20 -24.40
CA PRO A 245 28.92 18.89 -24.48
C PRO A 245 28.79 20.07 -25.46
N ALA A 246 28.01 21.10 -25.08
CA ALA A 246 27.94 22.37 -25.80
C ALA A 246 27.30 23.50 -24.96
N ALA A 247 27.68 23.62 -23.68
CA ALA A 247 27.50 24.82 -22.88
C ALA A 247 28.86 25.36 -22.43
#